data_AF-A0A2E6JES8-F1
#
_entry.id   AF-A0A2E6JES8-F1
#
_cell.length_a   1.000
_cell.length_b   1.000
_cell.length_c   1.000
_cell.angle_alpha   90.00
_cell.angle_beta   90.00
_cell.angle_gamma   90.00
#
_symmetry.space_group_name_H-M   'P 1'
#
loop_
_entity.id
_entity.type
_entity.pdbx_description
1 polymer ?
#
loop_
_entity_poly.entity_id
_entity_poly.type
_entity_poly.pdbx_seq_one_letter_code
_entity_poly.pdbx_strand_id
1 'polypeptide(L)'
;MLLTKKFVSFALIAVFAILLAPLDSSAQNSSNHYQIVEGWAKLPGGRRMGAVGKAEVDIDGRHVWAIIRCDAPQSQFGSECVDSDLDSVLKFDPDGNVVESFGAGMFIWPHGLDIDTEGNVWVTDAVSDRNIPQGDNRGHLVVKFSPTGEVLLQIGTPGESGDGPYHFTEPSDVAVASNGDIFIADGHSANGNNRVAKYNSRGIFLKSWGSTGYAPGEFRALHAIAIDPEGRVFVGDRSNSRIQIFDQEGEHQGTWTQFGRPSGIAFDTMGRVYVADSESDNVQNPGYEIGIRIGEYETGWVKEFIRFPWANPNIIPGNGAEFVTVDMDGNIYGGEPIPPPHINARTLRKYVRVRP
;
A
#
# COMPACT_ATOMS: atom_id res chain seq x y z
N MET A 1 22.46 80.19 2.56
CA MET A 1 21.14 80.03 1.90
C MET A 1 21.22 78.79 1.04
N LEU A 2 20.22 77.94 1.18
CA LEU A 2 20.10 76.56 0.68
C LEU A 2 20.35 76.42 -0.84
N LEU A 3 20.86 75.27 -1.31
CA LEU A 3 20.07 74.19 -1.93
C LEU A 3 20.95 73.14 -2.62
N THR A 4 21.02 71.96 -1.97
CA THR A 4 20.91 70.60 -2.53
C THR A 4 21.71 70.23 -3.79
N LYS A 5 22.81 69.49 -3.59
CA LYS A 5 23.33 68.52 -4.57
C LYS A 5 22.37 67.33 -4.62
N LYS A 6 21.69 67.11 -5.74
CA LYS A 6 20.98 65.84 -6.02
C LYS A 6 22.01 64.80 -6.45
N PHE A 7 22.38 63.89 -5.56
CA PHE A 7 22.97 62.61 -5.94
C PHE A 7 21.83 61.74 -6.47
N VAL A 8 21.83 61.50 -7.79
CA VAL A 8 21.01 60.44 -8.37
C VAL A 8 21.77 59.14 -8.16
N SER A 9 21.36 58.37 -7.16
CA SER A 9 21.85 57.02 -6.93
C SER A 9 21.25 56.12 -8.01
N PHE A 10 22.07 55.65 -8.96
CA PHE A 10 21.68 54.55 -9.83
C PHE A 10 21.68 53.28 -8.99
N ALA A 11 20.50 52.88 -8.50
CA ALA A 11 20.32 51.54 -7.96
C ALA A 11 20.47 50.55 -9.12
N LEU A 12 21.59 49.80 -9.12
CA LEU A 12 21.78 48.66 -9.99
C LEU A 12 20.77 47.59 -9.55
N ILE A 13 19.62 47.51 -10.21
CA ILE A 13 18.70 46.37 -10.04
C ILE A 13 19.34 45.21 -10.78
N ALA A 14 20.05 44.36 -10.05
CA ALA A 14 20.47 43.06 -10.55
C ALA A 14 19.20 42.22 -10.74
N VAL A 15 18.69 42.17 -11.96
CA VAL A 15 17.68 41.19 -12.37
C VAL A 15 18.38 39.84 -12.39
N PHE A 16 18.28 39.09 -11.29
CA PHE A 16 18.57 37.66 -11.30
C PHE A 16 17.46 37.02 -12.14
N ALA A 17 17.76 36.75 -13.41
CA ALA A 17 16.98 35.80 -14.18
C ALA A 17 17.18 34.44 -13.51
N ILE A 18 16.25 34.07 -12.63
CA ILE A 18 16.12 32.68 -12.19
C ILE A 18 15.69 31.93 -13.44
N LEU A 19 16.65 31.32 -14.12
CA LEU A 19 16.39 30.21 -15.02
C LEU A 19 15.71 29.14 -14.16
N LEU A 20 14.37 29.11 -14.19
CA LEU A 20 13.60 27.94 -13.84
C LEU A 20 13.93 26.90 -14.91
N ALA A 21 15.07 26.23 -14.74
CA ALA A 21 15.20 24.89 -15.28
C ALA A 21 14.03 24.10 -14.69
N PRO A 22 13.30 23.31 -15.49
CA PRO A 22 12.39 22.34 -14.91
C PRO A 22 13.22 21.52 -13.92
N LEU A 23 12.77 21.48 -12.66
CA LEU A 23 13.26 20.49 -11.71
C LEU A 23 12.79 19.13 -12.26
N ASP A 24 13.54 18.59 -13.20
CA ASP A 24 13.44 17.18 -13.53
C ASP A 24 13.75 16.45 -12.22
N SER A 25 12.70 15.93 -11.60
CA SER A 25 12.75 15.30 -10.30
C SER A 25 13.79 14.19 -10.31
N SER A 26 14.90 14.40 -9.61
CA SER A 26 15.99 13.43 -9.47
C SER A 26 15.65 12.29 -8.51
N ALA A 27 14.39 12.14 -8.10
CA ALA A 27 13.93 11.12 -7.15
C ALA A 27 14.09 9.67 -7.66
N GLN A 28 14.33 9.50 -8.96
CA GLN A 28 14.45 8.19 -9.62
C GLN A 28 15.89 7.82 -10.00
N ASN A 29 16.84 8.74 -9.86
CA ASN A 29 18.25 8.52 -10.17
C ASN A 29 19.08 8.16 -8.92
N SER A 30 18.46 7.48 -7.97
CA SER A 30 19.11 7.02 -6.75
C SER A 30 19.69 5.61 -6.92
N SER A 31 20.68 5.29 -6.09
CA SER A 31 21.37 4.01 -6.10
C SER A 31 20.47 2.89 -5.61
N ASN A 32 20.34 1.82 -6.39
CA ASN A 32 19.72 0.58 -5.93
C ASN A 32 20.76 -0.24 -5.12
N HIS A 33 20.56 -0.33 -3.81
CA HIS A 33 21.40 -1.10 -2.89
C HIS A 33 20.88 -2.50 -2.57
N TYR A 34 19.83 -2.94 -3.26
CA TYR A 34 19.11 -4.17 -2.94
C TYR A 34 19.23 -5.22 -4.06
N GLN A 35 19.22 -6.49 -3.67
CA GLN A 35 19.14 -7.64 -4.57
C GLN A 35 17.97 -8.54 -4.23
N ILE A 36 17.35 -9.10 -5.26
CA ILE A 36 16.27 -10.08 -5.12
C ILE A 36 16.83 -11.41 -4.65
N VAL A 37 16.18 -12.03 -3.67
CA VAL A 37 16.38 -13.41 -3.27
C VAL A 37 15.37 -14.28 -4.01
N GLU A 38 15.81 -14.90 -5.10
CA GLU A 38 14.96 -15.76 -5.93
C GLU A 38 14.47 -16.99 -5.17
N GLY A 39 13.19 -17.32 -5.33
CA GLY A 39 12.58 -18.52 -4.74
C GLY A 39 12.54 -18.52 -3.21
N TRP A 40 12.56 -17.34 -2.57
CA TRP A 40 12.47 -17.24 -1.11
C TRP A 40 11.17 -17.85 -0.57
N ALA A 41 10.01 -17.34 -0.99
CA ALA A 41 8.70 -17.82 -0.53
C ALA A 41 8.35 -19.18 -1.15
N LYS A 42 8.12 -20.18 -0.29
CA LYS A 42 7.86 -21.57 -0.68
C LYS A 42 6.52 -22.03 -0.13
N LEU A 43 5.62 -22.40 -1.03
CA LEU A 43 4.33 -22.99 -0.62
C LEU A 43 4.46 -24.50 -0.35
N PRO A 44 3.74 -25.03 0.65
CA PRO A 44 3.69 -26.45 0.95
C PRO A 44 3.32 -27.28 -0.29
N GLY A 45 3.93 -28.47 -0.43
CA GLY A 45 3.64 -29.39 -1.54
C GLY A 45 4.09 -28.91 -2.92
N GLY A 46 4.90 -27.84 -3.01
CA GLY A 46 5.36 -27.30 -4.29
C GLY A 46 4.26 -26.60 -5.08
N ARG A 47 3.21 -26.13 -4.40
CA ARG A 47 2.12 -25.35 -5.02
C ARG A 47 2.69 -24.11 -5.73
N ARG A 48 2.00 -23.70 -6.80
CA ARG A 48 2.32 -22.46 -7.50
C ARG A 48 1.77 -21.28 -6.70
N MET A 49 2.57 -20.24 -6.54
CA MET A 49 2.14 -18.99 -5.91
C MET A 49 0.94 -18.35 -6.65
N GLY A 50 -0.11 -18.04 -5.89
CA GLY A 50 -1.23 -17.21 -6.34
C GLY A 50 -0.86 -15.73 -6.44
N ALA A 51 -1.85 -14.86 -6.70
CA ALA A 51 -1.61 -13.43 -6.58
C ALA A 51 -1.35 -13.10 -5.13
N VAL A 52 -0.35 -12.25 -4.87
CA VAL A 52 -0.06 -11.80 -3.51
C VAL A 52 -0.84 -10.52 -3.29
N GLY A 53 -1.73 -10.50 -2.28
CA GLY A 53 -2.56 -9.33 -1.98
C GLY A 53 -1.76 -8.25 -1.26
N LYS A 54 -1.31 -8.58 -0.05
CA LYS A 54 -0.41 -7.77 0.78
C LYS A 54 0.44 -8.70 1.66
N ALA A 55 1.57 -8.21 2.15
CA ALA A 55 2.34 -8.85 3.19
C ALA A 55 2.76 -7.83 4.24
N GLU A 56 2.90 -8.30 5.49
CA GLU A 56 3.30 -7.49 6.64
C GLU A 56 4.22 -8.31 7.54
N VAL A 57 5.21 -7.64 8.13
CA VAL A 57 6.13 -8.29 9.08
C VAL A 57 5.40 -8.50 10.40
N ASP A 58 5.55 -9.70 10.96
CA ASP A 58 4.97 -10.07 12.24
C ASP A 58 5.61 -9.29 13.41
N ILE A 59 4.98 -9.30 14.57
CA ILE A 59 5.45 -8.55 15.76
C ILE A 59 6.83 -8.99 16.27
N ASP A 60 7.34 -10.15 15.85
CA ASP A 60 8.70 -10.60 16.15
C ASP A 60 9.77 -9.96 15.26
N GLY A 61 9.35 -9.16 14.28
CA GLY A 61 10.20 -8.41 13.37
C GLY A 61 10.87 -9.25 12.29
N ARG A 62 10.53 -10.53 12.11
CA ARG A 62 11.22 -11.45 11.19
C ARG A 62 10.30 -12.34 10.36
N HIS A 63 9.23 -12.87 10.95
CA HIS A 63 8.25 -13.62 10.18
C HIS A 63 7.43 -12.66 9.32
N VAL A 64 6.89 -13.16 8.22
CA VAL A 64 6.10 -12.37 7.29
C VAL A 64 4.74 -13.02 7.11
N TRP A 65 3.68 -12.32 7.46
CA TRP A 65 2.33 -12.68 7.07
C TRP A 65 2.08 -12.21 5.65
N ALA A 66 1.44 -13.02 4.82
CA ALA A 66 1.06 -12.62 3.48
C ALA A 66 -0.28 -13.22 3.06
N ILE A 67 -1.01 -12.44 2.28
CA ILE A 67 -2.19 -12.93 1.56
C ILE A 67 -1.73 -13.56 0.26
N ILE A 68 -1.94 -14.87 0.13
CA ILE A 68 -1.79 -15.60 -1.12
C ILE A 68 -3.19 -15.96 -1.62
N ARG A 69 -3.61 -15.37 -2.74
CA ARG A 69 -4.94 -15.55 -3.31
C ARG A 69 -5.08 -16.92 -3.99
N CYS A 70 -5.21 -17.94 -3.16
CA CYS A 70 -5.72 -19.28 -3.46
C CYS A 70 -5.08 -19.98 -4.68
N ASP A 71 -3.81 -19.66 -4.96
CA ASP A 71 -3.02 -20.21 -6.07
C ASP A 71 -3.62 -20.06 -7.47
N ALA A 72 -4.67 -19.23 -7.58
CA ALA A 72 -5.49 -19.15 -8.77
C ALA A 72 -4.71 -18.61 -9.97
N PRO A 73 -5.07 -19.04 -11.20
CA PRO A 73 -4.46 -18.49 -12.41
C PRO A 73 -4.85 -17.03 -12.62
N GLN A 74 -4.04 -16.33 -13.43
CA GLN A 74 -4.29 -14.93 -13.78
C GLN A 74 -5.67 -14.70 -14.42
N SER A 75 -6.24 -15.70 -15.10
CA SER A 75 -7.57 -15.62 -15.69
C SER A 75 -8.71 -15.42 -14.68
N GLN A 76 -8.45 -15.62 -13.38
CA GLN A 76 -9.41 -15.40 -12.29
C GLN A 76 -9.11 -14.13 -11.48
N PHE A 77 -8.30 -13.20 -12.02
CA PHE A 77 -7.96 -11.97 -11.32
C PHE A 77 -9.22 -11.16 -10.95
N GLY A 78 -9.38 -10.87 -9.66
CA GLY A 78 -10.54 -10.22 -9.06
C GLY A 78 -11.53 -11.18 -8.39
N SER A 79 -11.32 -12.50 -8.49
CA SER A 79 -12.19 -13.53 -7.91
C SER A 79 -11.40 -14.79 -7.51
N GLU A 80 -10.09 -14.66 -7.27
CA GLU A 80 -9.16 -15.79 -7.15
C GLU A 80 -9.53 -16.84 -6.09
N CYS A 81 -10.23 -16.47 -5.02
CA CYS A 81 -10.58 -17.38 -3.93
C CYS A 81 -12.04 -17.87 -3.96
N VAL A 82 -12.80 -17.52 -5.00
CA VAL A 82 -14.25 -17.79 -5.07
C VAL A 82 -14.59 -19.27 -4.89
N ASP A 83 -13.86 -20.17 -5.57
CA ASP A 83 -14.12 -21.61 -5.57
C ASP A 83 -13.00 -22.40 -4.85
N SER A 84 -12.31 -21.79 -3.90
CA SER A 84 -11.14 -22.40 -3.23
C SER A 84 -11.39 -22.69 -1.75
N ASP A 85 -10.84 -23.83 -1.31
CA ASP A 85 -10.73 -24.26 0.09
C ASP A 85 -9.31 -24.09 0.65
N LEU A 86 -8.43 -23.37 -0.06
CA LEU A 86 -7.07 -23.10 0.40
C LEU A 86 -7.06 -21.96 1.41
N ASP A 87 -6.26 -22.12 2.45
CA ASP A 87 -5.86 -21.00 3.29
C ASP A 87 -5.20 -19.91 2.44
N SER A 88 -5.66 -18.68 2.64
CA SER A 88 -5.20 -17.51 1.89
C SER A 88 -4.36 -16.55 2.72
N VAL A 89 -4.31 -16.74 4.05
CA VAL A 89 -3.41 -16.00 4.96
C VAL A 89 -2.33 -16.96 5.42
N LEU A 90 -1.08 -16.67 5.08
CA LEU A 90 0.06 -17.56 5.32
C LEU A 90 1.17 -16.82 6.06
N LYS A 91 1.77 -17.46 7.06
CA LYS A 91 2.97 -16.97 7.75
C LYS A 91 4.20 -17.66 7.20
N PHE A 92 5.20 -16.89 6.82
CA PHE A 92 6.49 -17.35 6.35
C PHE A 92 7.58 -17.12 7.41
N ASP A 93 8.43 -18.13 7.62
CA ASP A 93 9.67 -17.99 8.38
C ASP A 93 10.74 -17.20 7.59
N PRO A 94 11.87 -16.81 8.22
CA PRO A 94 12.93 -16.08 7.52
C PRO A 94 13.55 -16.82 6.33
N ASP A 95 13.44 -18.15 6.30
CA ASP A 95 13.89 -19.02 5.21
C ASP A 95 12.82 -19.19 4.11
N GLY A 96 11.65 -18.57 4.29
CA GLY A 96 10.53 -18.52 3.37
C GLY A 96 9.67 -19.78 3.36
N ASN A 97 9.71 -20.61 4.40
CA ASN A 97 8.79 -21.74 4.55
C ASN A 97 7.51 -21.29 5.26
N VAL A 98 6.37 -21.84 4.86
CA VAL A 98 5.09 -21.59 5.54
C VAL A 98 5.07 -22.33 6.87
N VAL A 99 4.80 -21.59 7.96
CA VAL A 99 4.78 -22.11 9.34
C VAL A 99 3.42 -21.99 10.03
N GLU A 100 2.50 -21.20 9.47
CA GLU A 100 1.11 -21.08 9.91
C GLU A 100 0.24 -20.69 8.71
N SER A 101 -1.02 -21.13 8.67
CA SER A 101 -1.97 -20.70 7.65
C SER A 101 -3.42 -20.84 8.09
N PHE A 102 -4.27 -19.94 7.62
CA PHE A 102 -5.71 -19.98 7.85
C PHE A 102 -6.49 -19.20 6.78
N GLY A 103 -7.82 -19.14 6.93
CA GLY A 103 -8.71 -18.33 6.08
C GLY A 103 -9.30 -19.08 4.88
N ALA A 104 -9.21 -20.42 4.85
CA ALA A 104 -9.85 -21.25 3.84
C ALA A 104 -11.35 -20.95 3.67
N GLY A 105 -11.77 -20.69 2.43
CA GLY A 105 -13.17 -20.45 2.06
C GLY A 105 -13.77 -19.13 2.58
N MET A 106 -13.02 -18.32 3.33
CA MET A 106 -13.56 -17.11 3.97
C MET A 106 -13.65 -15.89 3.04
N PHE A 107 -12.85 -15.86 1.98
CA PHE A 107 -12.68 -14.69 1.13
C PHE A 107 -12.90 -14.99 -0.35
N ILE A 108 -13.29 -13.98 -1.13
CA ILE A 108 -13.30 -14.03 -2.60
C ILE A 108 -12.05 -13.34 -3.16
N TRP A 109 -11.74 -12.15 -2.66
CA TRP A 109 -10.58 -11.37 -3.11
C TRP A 109 -9.88 -10.68 -1.93
N PRO A 110 -9.19 -11.46 -1.06
CA PRO A 110 -8.48 -10.89 0.06
C PRO A 110 -7.38 -9.95 -0.45
N HIS A 111 -7.30 -8.74 0.12
CA HIS A 111 -6.53 -7.64 -0.44
C HIS A 111 -5.55 -7.04 0.56
N GLY A 112 -6.04 -6.24 1.50
CA GLY A 112 -5.24 -5.58 2.53
C GLY A 112 -4.96 -6.49 3.72
N LEU A 113 -3.85 -6.23 4.39
CA LEU A 113 -3.35 -6.95 5.56
C LEU A 113 -2.64 -5.98 6.50
N ASP A 114 -2.83 -6.16 7.81
CA ASP A 114 -2.07 -5.46 8.85
C ASP A 114 -1.91 -6.33 10.09
N ILE A 115 -0.90 -6.06 10.91
CA ILE A 115 -0.61 -6.78 12.15
C ILE A 115 -0.68 -5.80 13.32
N ASP A 116 -1.61 -6.03 14.25
CA ASP A 116 -1.71 -5.16 15.43
C ASP A 116 -0.67 -5.49 16.50
N THR A 117 -0.57 -4.64 17.53
CA THR A 117 0.45 -4.74 18.59
C THR A 117 0.33 -5.99 19.46
N GLU A 118 -0.76 -6.75 19.35
CA GLU A 118 -0.97 -8.03 20.02
C GLU A 118 -0.65 -9.23 19.10
N GLY A 119 -0.23 -8.98 17.85
CA GLY A 119 0.06 -9.99 16.83
C GLY A 119 -1.18 -10.50 16.09
N ASN A 120 -2.33 -9.86 16.25
CA ASN A 120 -3.52 -10.26 15.52
C ASN A 120 -3.41 -9.83 14.06
N VAL A 121 -3.94 -10.66 13.16
CA VAL A 121 -3.87 -10.45 11.72
C VAL A 121 -5.18 -9.86 11.23
N TRP A 122 -5.12 -8.70 10.60
CA TRP A 122 -6.27 -8.03 10.01
C TRP A 122 -6.26 -8.23 8.50
N VAL A 123 -7.40 -8.55 7.90
CA VAL A 123 -7.51 -8.83 6.46
C VAL A 123 -8.75 -8.17 5.88
N THR A 124 -8.62 -7.51 4.73
CA THR A 124 -9.76 -6.98 3.98
C THR A 124 -10.13 -7.90 2.82
N ASP A 125 -11.42 -8.00 2.48
CA ASP A 125 -11.90 -8.59 1.24
C ASP A 125 -12.44 -7.50 0.32
N ALA A 126 -11.66 -7.17 -0.70
CA ALA A 126 -11.92 -6.04 -1.59
C ALA A 126 -12.62 -6.46 -2.89
N VAL A 127 -13.22 -7.65 -2.95
CA VAL A 127 -13.92 -8.13 -4.15
C VAL A 127 -14.94 -7.09 -4.62
N SER A 128 -15.04 -6.92 -5.94
CA SER A 128 -16.05 -6.06 -6.56
C SER A 128 -17.40 -6.78 -6.67
N ASP A 129 -18.53 -6.06 -6.53
CA ASP A 129 -19.89 -6.62 -6.63
C ASP A 129 -20.08 -7.55 -7.84
N ARG A 130 -19.50 -7.16 -8.99
CA ARG A 130 -19.60 -7.94 -10.25
C ARG A 130 -18.95 -9.32 -10.19
N ASN A 131 -18.07 -9.56 -9.22
CA ASN A 131 -17.31 -10.79 -9.04
C ASN A 131 -17.86 -11.65 -7.90
N ILE A 132 -18.91 -11.20 -7.19
CA ILE A 132 -19.58 -11.99 -6.16
C ILE A 132 -20.63 -12.89 -6.84
N PRO A 133 -20.51 -14.23 -6.77
CA PRO A 133 -21.50 -15.12 -7.33
C PRO A 133 -22.88 -14.93 -6.68
N GLN A 134 -23.94 -15.20 -7.43
CA GLN A 134 -25.29 -15.13 -6.89
C GLN A 134 -25.46 -16.10 -5.70
N GLY A 135 -25.84 -15.55 -4.54
CA GLY A 135 -26.04 -16.32 -3.32
C GLY A 135 -24.79 -16.51 -2.46
N ASP A 136 -23.64 -16.01 -2.93
CA ASP A 136 -22.45 -15.86 -2.09
C ASP A 136 -22.62 -14.61 -1.21
N ASN A 137 -22.24 -14.72 0.05
CA ASN A 137 -22.35 -13.67 1.05
C ASN A 137 -20.98 -13.21 1.56
N ARG A 138 -19.89 -13.49 0.82
CA ARG A 138 -18.53 -13.04 1.14
C ARG A 138 -18.21 -11.73 0.41
N GLY A 139 -17.15 -11.06 0.84
CA GLY A 139 -16.72 -9.78 0.28
C GLY A 139 -17.15 -8.55 1.06
N HIS A 140 -16.53 -7.40 0.77
CA HIS A 140 -16.87 -6.12 1.39
C HIS A 140 -16.75 -6.09 2.92
N LEU A 141 -15.74 -6.76 3.45
CA LEU A 141 -15.58 -6.93 4.90
C LEU A 141 -14.11 -6.85 5.33
N VAL A 142 -13.91 -6.65 6.63
CA VAL A 142 -12.60 -6.71 7.29
C VAL A 142 -12.68 -7.68 8.47
N VAL A 143 -11.73 -8.60 8.57
CA VAL A 143 -11.67 -9.63 9.62
C VAL A 143 -10.40 -9.44 10.46
N LYS A 144 -10.53 -9.51 11.78
CA LYS A 144 -9.44 -9.68 12.73
C LYS A 144 -9.33 -11.15 13.12
N PHE A 145 -8.15 -11.73 12.96
CA PHE A 145 -7.80 -13.07 13.41
C PHE A 145 -6.83 -13.03 14.58
N SER A 146 -6.92 -13.99 15.49
CA SER A 146 -5.82 -14.31 16.39
C SER A 146 -4.59 -14.75 15.58
N PRO A 147 -3.38 -14.76 16.17
CA PRO A 147 -2.18 -15.28 15.49
C PRO A 147 -2.30 -16.75 15.02
N THR A 148 -3.29 -17.49 15.52
CA THR A 148 -3.56 -18.90 15.18
C THR A 148 -4.85 -19.08 14.36
N GLY A 149 -5.38 -18.00 13.78
CA GLY A 149 -6.50 -18.05 12.83
C GLY A 149 -7.91 -18.08 13.43
N GLU A 150 -8.08 -17.87 14.74
CA GLU A 150 -9.42 -17.71 15.31
C GLU A 150 -10.00 -16.35 14.94
N VAL A 151 -11.25 -16.30 14.47
CA VAL A 151 -11.91 -15.02 14.16
C VAL A 151 -12.28 -14.29 15.46
N LEU A 152 -11.70 -13.11 15.65
CA LEU A 152 -11.91 -12.28 16.85
C LEU A 152 -12.90 -11.14 16.61
N LEU A 153 -12.92 -10.58 15.41
CA LEU A 153 -13.81 -9.48 15.02
C LEU A 153 -14.06 -9.51 13.52
N GLN A 154 -15.26 -9.08 13.13
CA GLN A 154 -15.60 -8.78 11.75
C GLN A 154 -16.27 -7.42 11.68
N ILE A 155 -15.85 -6.59 10.73
CA ILE A 155 -16.43 -5.28 10.45
C ILE A 155 -16.91 -5.27 9.00
N GLY A 156 -18.11 -4.74 8.77
CA GLY A 156 -18.76 -4.76 7.45
C GLY A 156 -19.99 -5.67 7.44
N THR A 157 -20.80 -5.55 6.39
CA THR A 157 -21.91 -6.45 6.06
C THR A 157 -21.46 -7.32 4.88
N PRO A 158 -21.09 -8.59 5.11
CA PRO A 158 -20.53 -9.45 4.07
C PRO A 158 -21.42 -9.57 2.83
N GLY A 159 -20.82 -9.40 1.65
CA GLY A 159 -21.51 -9.47 0.36
C GLY A 159 -22.39 -8.26 0.02
N GLU A 160 -22.45 -7.24 0.88
CA GLU A 160 -23.28 -6.04 0.67
C GLU A 160 -22.40 -4.79 0.58
N SER A 161 -22.26 -4.26 -0.64
CA SER A 161 -21.58 -2.98 -0.84
C SER A 161 -22.38 -1.80 -0.31
N GLY A 162 -21.71 -0.72 0.09
CA GLY A 162 -22.37 0.50 0.56
C GLY A 162 -21.46 1.43 1.34
N ASP A 163 -21.96 2.60 1.73
CA ASP A 163 -21.23 3.68 2.40
C ASP A 163 -21.69 3.93 3.85
N GLY A 164 -22.50 3.04 4.41
CA GLY A 164 -22.93 3.12 5.80
C GLY A 164 -21.79 2.88 6.81
N PRO A 165 -22.04 3.10 8.12
CA PRO A 165 -21.06 2.85 9.20
C PRO A 165 -20.54 1.42 9.30
N TYR A 166 -21.21 0.45 8.67
CA TYR A 166 -20.83 -0.96 8.66
C TYR A 166 -20.99 -1.57 7.25
N HIS A 167 -20.94 -0.74 6.21
CA HIS A 167 -20.88 -1.21 4.82
C HIS A 167 -19.60 -0.66 4.19
N PHE A 168 -19.01 -1.44 3.29
CA PHE A 168 -17.82 -1.06 2.55
C PHE A 168 -18.04 -1.28 1.07
N THR A 169 -17.33 -0.56 0.22
CA THR A 169 -17.31 -0.80 -1.23
C THR A 169 -15.86 -1.02 -1.62
N GLU A 170 -15.49 -2.30 -1.73
CA GLU A 170 -14.12 -2.75 -2.05
C GLU A 170 -13.08 -2.16 -1.06
N PRO A 171 -13.11 -2.53 0.25
CA PRO A 171 -12.15 -2.03 1.23
C PRO A 171 -10.74 -2.54 0.91
N SER A 172 -9.87 -1.65 0.45
CA SER A 172 -8.58 -2.01 -0.13
C SER A 172 -7.51 -2.29 0.92
N ASP A 173 -7.53 -1.60 2.05
CA ASP A 173 -6.49 -1.78 3.06
C ASP A 173 -6.96 -1.41 4.47
N VAL A 174 -6.22 -1.87 5.47
CA VAL A 174 -6.47 -1.63 6.90
C VAL A 174 -5.17 -1.26 7.60
N ALA A 175 -5.25 -0.38 8.60
CA ALA A 175 -4.16 -0.07 9.53
C ALA A 175 -4.71 0.07 10.95
N VAL A 176 -3.98 -0.45 11.93
CA VAL A 176 -4.37 -0.43 13.34
C VAL A 176 -3.37 0.39 14.15
N ALA A 177 -3.86 1.45 14.80
CA ALA A 177 -3.06 2.30 15.66
C ALA A 177 -2.65 1.56 16.94
N SER A 178 -1.61 2.07 17.62
CA SER A 178 -1.12 1.51 18.89
C SER A 178 -2.14 1.56 20.03
N ASN A 179 -3.15 2.45 19.94
CA ASN A 179 -4.28 2.51 20.88
C ASN A 179 -5.41 1.52 20.52
N GLY A 180 -5.27 0.78 19.42
CA GLY A 180 -6.24 -0.16 18.88
C GLY A 180 -7.32 0.47 17.99
N ASP A 181 -7.26 1.77 17.69
CA ASP A 181 -8.16 2.35 16.68
C ASP A 181 -7.82 1.79 15.29
N ILE A 182 -8.85 1.55 14.49
CA ILE A 182 -8.78 0.84 13.22
C ILE A 182 -9.13 1.83 12.12
N PHE A 183 -8.30 1.89 11.08
CA PHE A 183 -8.47 2.76 9.93
C PHE A 183 -8.57 1.89 8.67
N ILE A 184 -9.67 2.02 7.94
CA ILE A 184 -9.94 1.23 6.74
C ILE A 184 -9.98 2.16 5.53
N ALA A 185 -9.15 1.88 4.54
CA ALA A 185 -9.22 2.49 3.22
C ALA A 185 -10.37 1.83 2.44
N ASP A 186 -11.47 2.57 2.29
CA ASP A 186 -12.71 2.06 1.70
C ASP A 186 -12.92 2.67 0.31
N GLY A 187 -12.62 1.88 -0.73
CA GLY A 187 -12.74 2.28 -2.13
C GLY A 187 -11.52 1.94 -2.99
N HIS A 188 -11.38 0.68 -3.38
CA HIS A 188 -10.37 0.23 -4.36
C HIS A 188 -10.61 0.80 -5.77
N SER A 189 -11.87 0.96 -6.15
CA SER A 189 -12.27 1.55 -7.43
C SER A 189 -12.28 3.09 -7.42
N ALA A 190 -11.92 3.71 -8.55
CA ALA A 190 -11.83 5.17 -8.69
C ALA A 190 -13.17 5.92 -8.46
N ASN A 191 -14.31 5.23 -8.57
CA ASN A 191 -15.64 5.75 -8.29
C ASN A 191 -16.33 5.03 -7.10
N GLY A 192 -15.55 4.36 -6.24
CA GLY A 192 -16.04 3.73 -5.02
C GLY A 192 -16.30 4.73 -3.89
N ASN A 193 -16.36 4.22 -2.65
CA ASN A 193 -16.60 5.07 -1.47
C ASN A 193 -15.54 6.17 -1.30
N ASN A 194 -14.29 5.86 -1.65
CA ASN A 194 -13.16 6.78 -1.64
C ASN A 194 -13.04 7.56 -0.32
N ARG A 195 -13.04 6.82 0.80
CA ARG A 195 -12.97 7.38 2.15
C ARG A 195 -12.02 6.58 3.04
N VAL A 196 -11.59 7.19 4.14
CA VAL A 196 -11.04 6.48 5.29
C VAL A 196 -12.14 6.35 6.34
N ALA A 197 -12.39 5.13 6.81
CA ALA A 197 -13.33 4.85 7.89
C ALA A 197 -12.57 4.47 9.17
N LYS A 198 -12.87 5.17 10.27
CA LYS A 198 -12.25 4.96 11.60
C LYS A 198 -13.22 4.27 12.54
N TYR A 199 -12.73 3.22 13.19
CA TYR A 199 -13.41 2.45 14.23
C TYR A 199 -12.54 2.40 15.48
N ASN A 200 -13.14 2.17 16.64
CA ASN A 200 -12.35 1.83 17.83
C ASN A 200 -11.95 0.35 17.86
N SER A 201 -11.15 -0.06 18.84
CA SER A 201 -10.68 -1.44 19.04
C SER A 201 -11.77 -2.51 19.19
N ARG A 202 -13.02 -2.10 19.41
CA ARG A 202 -14.19 -2.99 19.48
C ARG A 202 -14.98 -3.06 18.18
N GLY A 203 -14.49 -2.42 17.11
CA GLY A 203 -15.19 -2.35 15.82
C GLY A 203 -16.37 -1.39 15.82
N ILE A 204 -16.47 -0.44 16.76
CA ILE A 204 -17.55 0.56 16.76
C ILE A 204 -17.13 1.71 15.85
N PHE A 205 -17.97 2.05 14.87
CA PHE A 205 -17.73 3.18 13.96
C PHE A 205 -17.65 4.50 14.73
N LEU A 206 -16.59 5.27 14.48
CA LEU A 206 -16.37 6.57 15.09
C LEU A 206 -16.65 7.70 14.09
N LYS A 207 -15.99 7.65 12.93
CA LYS A 207 -16.13 8.64 11.86
C LYS A 207 -15.55 8.13 10.55
N SER A 208 -15.79 8.87 9.49
CA SER A 208 -15.08 8.71 8.22
C SER A 208 -14.79 10.07 7.62
N TRP A 209 -13.78 10.14 6.77
CA TRP A 209 -13.48 11.34 5.99
C TRP A 209 -13.07 10.98 4.57
N GLY A 210 -13.26 11.96 3.68
CA GLY A 210 -12.98 11.86 2.27
C GLY A 210 -14.18 11.55 1.41
N SER A 211 -13.97 11.82 0.12
CA SER A 211 -14.92 11.67 -0.96
C SER A 211 -14.16 11.59 -2.28
N THR A 212 -14.85 11.18 -3.35
CA THR A 212 -14.24 11.12 -4.69
C THR A 212 -13.82 12.51 -5.16
N GLY A 213 -12.52 12.73 -5.42
CA GLY A 213 -12.05 14.04 -5.84
C GLY A 213 -10.52 14.19 -5.96
N TYR A 214 -10.05 15.43 -5.99
CA TYR A 214 -8.65 15.80 -6.20
C TYR A 214 -8.13 16.83 -5.18
N ALA A 215 -9.00 17.45 -4.38
CA ALA A 215 -8.60 18.38 -3.34
C ALA A 215 -7.94 17.65 -2.16
N PRO A 216 -7.24 18.36 -1.25
CA PRO A 216 -6.83 17.80 0.03
C PRO A 216 -8.02 17.20 0.78
N GLY A 217 -7.87 15.98 1.29
CA GLY A 217 -8.95 15.22 1.92
C GLY A 217 -9.87 14.48 0.96
N GLU A 218 -9.83 14.72 -0.35
CA GLU A 218 -10.54 13.92 -1.36
C GLU A 218 -9.62 12.83 -1.92
N PHE A 219 -10.18 11.71 -2.38
CA PHE A 219 -9.42 10.54 -2.83
C PHE A 219 -9.96 9.98 -4.15
N ARG A 220 -9.16 9.13 -4.81
CA ARG A 220 -9.58 8.21 -5.86
C ARG A 220 -8.79 6.90 -5.79
N ALA A 221 -9.52 5.78 -5.71
CA ALA A 221 -8.96 4.45 -5.63
C ALA A 221 -7.89 4.36 -4.53
N LEU A 222 -8.31 4.53 -3.26
CA LEU A 222 -7.38 4.34 -2.15
C LEU A 222 -6.86 2.91 -2.23
N HIS A 223 -5.55 2.74 -2.07
CA HIS A 223 -4.93 1.43 -2.22
C HIS A 223 -4.05 1.01 -1.04
N ALA A 224 -3.55 1.98 -0.29
CA ALA A 224 -2.70 1.75 0.86
C ALA A 224 -3.13 2.64 2.02
N ILE A 225 -3.04 2.11 3.23
CA ILE A 225 -3.10 2.88 4.46
C ILE A 225 -2.05 2.36 5.45
N ALA A 226 -1.35 3.28 6.10
CA ALA A 226 -0.34 2.95 7.09
C ALA A 226 -0.29 4.03 8.17
N ILE A 227 0.18 3.66 9.36
CA ILE A 227 0.39 4.58 10.47
C ILE A 227 1.88 4.70 10.71
N ASP A 228 2.39 5.92 10.72
CA ASP A 228 3.80 6.15 11.00
C ASP A 228 4.12 6.08 12.50
N PRO A 229 5.40 6.08 12.90
CA PRO A 229 5.79 6.02 14.30
C PRO A 229 5.25 7.16 15.19
N GLU A 230 4.91 8.32 14.61
CA GLU A 230 4.30 9.45 15.30
C GLU A 230 2.77 9.35 15.39
N GLY A 231 2.18 8.32 14.80
CA GLY A 231 0.75 8.06 14.81
C GLY A 231 -0.03 8.81 13.73
N ARG A 232 0.63 9.42 12.74
CA ARG A 232 -0.03 10.03 11.58
C ARG A 232 -0.51 8.95 10.61
N VAL A 233 -1.64 9.22 9.97
CA VAL A 233 -2.27 8.30 9.01
C VAL A 233 -1.85 8.68 7.60
N PHE A 234 -1.12 7.78 6.94
CA PHE A 234 -0.67 7.91 5.57
C PHE A 234 -1.60 7.13 4.65
N VAL A 235 -2.14 7.82 3.65
CA VAL A 235 -3.14 7.25 2.72
C VAL A 235 -2.59 7.31 1.30
N GLY A 236 -2.44 6.14 0.67
CA GLY A 236 -2.08 5.98 -0.73
C GLY A 236 -3.27 6.26 -1.64
N ASP A 237 -3.35 7.48 -2.15
CA ASP A 237 -4.35 7.95 -3.10
C ASP A 237 -3.89 7.64 -4.54
N ARG A 238 -3.94 6.34 -4.89
CA ARG A 238 -3.22 5.75 -6.02
C ARG A 238 -3.60 6.36 -7.37
N SER A 239 -4.90 6.61 -7.63
CA SER A 239 -5.33 7.21 -8.91
C SER A 239 -5.03 8.71 -9.00
N ASN A 240 -4.75 9.37 -7.88
CA ASN A 240 -4.28 10.75 -7.87
C ASN A 240 -2.75 10.85 -7.77
N SER A 241 -2.01 9.73 -7.82
CA SER A 241 -0.54 9.66 -7.78
C SER A 241 0.07 10.44 -6.61
N ARG A 242 -0.51 10.27 -5.41
CA ARG A 242 -0.08 10.99 -4.22
C ARG A 242 -0.32 10.21 -2.93
N ILE A 243 0.42 10.58 -1.90
CA ILE A 243 0.15 10.20 -0.52
C ILE A 243 -0.45 11.41 0.18
N GLN A 244 -1.52 11.21 0.94
CA GLN A 244 -2.05 12.23 1.84
C GLN A 244 -1.83 11.82 3.29
N ILE A 245 -1.43 12.78 4.11
CA ILE A 245 -1.05 12.58 5.51
C ILE A 245 -2.09 13.29 6.36
N PHE A 246 -2.61 12.58 7.36
CA PHE A 246 -3.61 13.08 8.29
C PHE A 246 -3.16 12.82 9.73
N ASP A 247 -3.72 13.56 10.68
CA ASP A 247 -3.77 13.05 12.04
C ASP A 247 -4.81 11.92 12.16
N GLN A 248 -4.88 11.30 13.33
CA GLN A 248 -5.85 10.23 13.59
C GLN A 248 -7.30 10.73 13.64
N GLU A 249 -7.53 12.05 13.66
CA GLU A 249 -8.86 12.63 13.57
C GLU A 249 -9.23 13.07 12.16
N GLY A 250 -8.41 12.75 11.16
CA GLY A 250 -8.70 13.02 9.76
C GLY A 250 -8.45 14.46 9.34
N GLU A 251 -7.74 15.26 10.14
CA GLU A 251 -7.27 16.58 9.71
C GLU A 251 -6.07 16.43 8.79
N HIS A 252 -6.15 17.03 7.60
CA HIS A 252 -5.08 16.96 6.60
C HIS A 252 -3.85 17.74 7.06
N GLN A 253 -2.70 17.07 7.04
CA GLN A 253 -1.40 17.63 7.47
C GLN A 253 -0.44 17.86 6.31
N GLY A 254 -0.58 17.10 5.22
CA GLY A 254 0.34 17.21 4.08
C GLY A 254 0.01 16.28 2.92
N THR A 255 0.60 16.58 1.77
CA THR A 255 0.48 15.78 0.55
C THR A 255 1.86 15.61 -0.08
N TRP A 256 2.18 14.38 -0.46
CA TRP A 256 3.42 14.03 -1.15
C TRP A 256 3.12 13.42 -2.51
N THR A 257 3.91 13.78 -3.52
CA THR A 257 3.74 13.35 -4.93
C THR A 257 4.98 12.68 -5.50
N GLN A 258 6.11 12.77 -4.80
CA GLN A 258 7.41 12.24 -5.20
C GLN A 258 7.52 10.71 -5.11
N PHE A 259 6.48 10.04 -4.60
CA PHE A 259 6.47 8.58 -4.39
C PHE A 259 5.81 7.79 -5.53
N GLY A 260 5.38 8.45 -6.61
CA GLY A 260 4.73 7.80 -7.75
C GLY A 260 3.25 7.48 -7.47
N ARG A 261 2.77 6.30 -7.89
CA ARG A 261 1.41 5.83 -7.61
C ARG A 261 1.41 4.84 -6.44
N PRO A 262 1.15 5.29 -5.20
CA PRO A 262 1.32 4.46 -4.02
C PRO A 262 0.32 3.30 -3.99
N SER A 263 0.84 2.08 -4.01
CA SER A 263 0.07 0.83 -3.86
C SER A 263 0.28 0.17 -2.50
N GLY A 264 1.43 0.43 -1.84
CA GLY A 264 1.70 0.05 -0.45
C GLY A 264 2.65 1.01 0.23
N ILE A 265 2.52 1.15 1.56
CA ILE A 265 3.33 2.04 2.39
C ILE A 265 3.77 1.27 3.64
N ALA A 266 5.05 1.31 3.97
CA ALA A 266 5.58 0.77 5.22
C ALA A 266 6.59 1.72 5.84
N PHE A 267 6.81 1.57 7.15
CA PHE A 267 7.76 2.34 7.92
C PHE A 267 8.73 1.40 8.65
N ASP A 268 9.93 1.89 8.93
CA ASP A 268 10.81 1.23 9.88
C ASP A 268 11.14 2.10 11.09
N THR A 269 11.79 1.50 12.07
CA THR A 269 12.22 2.15 13.31
C THR A 269 13.40 3.11 13.12
N MET A 270 13.94 3.23 11.90
CA MET A 270 15.10 4.06 11.57
C MET A 270 14.72 5.39 10.91
N GLY A 271 13.45 5.76 10.88
CA GLY A 271 13.04 7.03 10.26
C GLY A 271 12.63 6.89 8.79
N ARG A 272 12.58 5.67 8.23
CA ARG A 272 12.37 5.48 6.78
C ARG A 272 10.93 5.14 6.45
N VAL A 273 10.50 5.62 5.29
CA VAL A 273 9.25 5.23 4.61
C VAL A 273 9.60 4.48 3.32
N TYR A 274 8.85 3.43 3.06
CA TYR A 274 8.93 2.60 1.86
C TYR A 274 7.59 2.73 1.15
N VAL A 275 7.62 3.05 -0.14
CA VAL A 275 6.40 3.18 -0.93
C VAL A 275 6.55 2.38 -2.21
N ALA A 276 5.66 1.39 -2.35
CA ALA A 276 5.55 0.60 -3.56
C ALA A 276 4.69 1.33 -4.60
N ASP A 277 5.14 1.32 -5.84
CA ASP A 277 4.45 1.86 -7.00
C ASP A 277 4.33 0.76 -8.04
N SER A 278 3.10 0.27 -8.26
CA SER A 278 2.81 -0.83 -9.20
C SER A 278 2.15 -0.38 -10.50
N GLU A 279 1.69 0.88 -10.61
CA GLU A 279 0.81 1.32 -11.69
C GLU A 279 1.24 2.63 -12.38
N SER A 280 2.41 3.20 -12.05
CA SER A 280 2.93 4.33 -12.84
C SER A 280 3.10 3.93 -14.31
N ASP A 281 2.58 4.77 -15.20
CA ASP A 281 2.51 4.51 -16.62
C ASP A 281 2.76 5.80 -17.43
N ASN A 282 2.79 5.71 -18.75
CA ASN A 282 3.02 6.87 -19.61
C ASN A 282 1.79 7.78 -19.81
N VAL A 283 0.67 7.52 -19.12
CA VAL A 283 -0.62 8.19 -19.35
C VAL A 283 -1.09 8.92 -18.09
N GLN A 284 -1.26 8.18 -17.00
CA GLN A 284 -1.76 8.60 -15.70
C GLN A 284 -0.65 9.18 -14.81
N ASN A 285 0.59 8.71 -14.91
CA ASN A 285 1.73 9.25 -14.14
C ASN A 285 3.03 9.30 -14.97
N PRO A 286 3.04 10.08 -16.07
CA PRO A 286 4.16 10.07 -17.02
C PRO A 286 5.47 10.52 -16.38
N GLY A 287 6.54 9.81 -16.72
CA GLY A 287 7.89 10.09 -16.24
C GLY A 287 8.25 9.39 -14.93
N TYR A 288 7.34 8.61 -14.31
CA TYR A 288 7.63 7.78 -13.15
C TYR A 288 7.88 6.32 -13.53
N GLU A 289 8.96 5.76 -13.02
CA GLU A 289 9.29 4.34 -13.08
C GLU A 289 8.61 3.57 -11.94
N ILE A 290 8.12 2.36 -12.25
CA ILE A 290 7.55 1.41 -11.29
C ILE A 290 8.66 0.84 -10.41
N GLY A 291 8.37 0.66 -9.11
CA GLY A 291 9.33 0.13 -8.14
C GLY A 291 9.01 0.53 -6.71
N ILE A 292 10.01 0.42 -5.83
CA ILE A 292 9.90 0.79 -4.42
C ILE A 292 10.79 2.00 -4.14
N ARG A 293 10.19 3.10 -3.69
CA ARG A 293 10.91 4.32 -3.27
C ARG A 293 11.10 4.29 -1.76
N ILE A 294 12.32 4.60 -1.31
CA ILE A 294 12.69 4.61 0.10
C ILE A 294 13.11 6.04 0.45
N GLY A 295 12.48 6.62 1.46
CA GLY A 295 12.73 7.99 1.89
C GLY A 295 12.69 8.15 3.40
N GLU A 296 12.73 9.40 3.85
CA GLU A 296 12.55 9.78 5.26
C GLU A 296 11.06 10.10 5.52
N TYR A 297 10.43 9.52 6.54
CA TYR A 297 9.00 9.78 6.79
C TYR A 297 8.73 11.18 7.39
N GLU A 298 9.73 11.84 7.95
CA GLU A 298 9.58 13.19 8.49
C GLU A 298 9.51 14.23 7.36
N THR A 299 10.39 14.08 6.36
CA THR A 299 10.60 15.09 5.31
C THR A 299 9.95 14.72 3.98
N GLY A 300 9.65 13.44 3.77
CA GLY A 300 9.24 12.88 2.49
C GLY A 300 10.38 12.79 1.47
N TRP A 301 11.62 13.07 1.86
CA TRP A 301 12.74 13.08 0.92
C TRP A 301 13.11 11.66 0.48
N VAL A 302 13.00 11.37 -0.82
CA VAL A 302 13.38 10.07 -1.41
C VAL A 302 14.91 9.95 -1.49
N LYS A 303 15.45 8.88 -0.91
CA LYS A 303 16.89 8.59 -0.85
C LYS A 303 17.31 7.46 -1.77
N GLU A 304 16.50 6.41 -1.86
CA GLU A 304 16.82 5.19 -2.61
C GLU A 304 15.61 4.76 -3.45
N PHE A 305 15.88 4.03 -4.53
CA PHE A 305 14.86 3.52 -5.44
C PHE A 305 15.25 2.13 -5.91
N ILE A 306 14.41 1.16 -5.60
CA ILE A 306 14.50 -0.19 -6.14
C ILE A 306 13.59 -0.22 -7.37
N ARG A 307 14.17 0.05 -8.53
CA ARG A 307 13.45 -0.04 -9.80
C ARG A 307 13.00 -1.47 -10.03
N PHE A 308 11.78 -1.65 -10.50
CA PHE A 308 11.31 -2.95 -10.96
C PHE A 308 11.77 -3.18 -12.42
N PRO A 309 12.77 -4.07 -12.66
CA PRO A 309 13.51 -4.07 -13.93
C PRO A 309 12.69 -4.55 -15.13
N TRP A 310 11.55 -5.20 -14.91
CA TRP A 310 10.69 -5.76 -15.96
C TRP A 310 9.37 -5.02 -16.11
N ALA A 311 9.18 -3.94 -15.35
CA ALA A 311 7.97 -3.13 -15.45
C ALA A 311 7.80 -2.62 -16.89
N ASN A 312 6.61 -2.79 -17.43
CA ASN A 312 6.24 -2.24 -18.72
C ASN A 312 5.23 -1.10 -18.54
N PRO A 313 5.62 0.18 -18.65
CA PRO A 313 4.72 1.31 -18.41
C PRO A 313 3.56 1.44 -19.43
N ASN A 314 3.39 0.47 -20.33
CA ASN A 314 2.21 0.34 -21.20
C ASN A 314 1.20 -0.70 -20.67
N ILE A 315 1.54 -1.44 -19.61
CA ILE A 315 0.65 -2.37 -18.90
C ILE A 315 0.24 -1.70 -17.60
N ILE A 316 -1.06 -1.46 -17.45
CA ILE A 316 -1.58 -0.62 -16.36
C ILE A 316 -1.74 -1.41 -15.04
N PRO A 317 -2.53 -2.50 -14.96
CA PRO A 317 -2.81 -3.11 -13.66
C PRO A 317 -1.71 -4.07 -13.24
N GLY A 318 -1.33 -4.05 -11.95
CA GLY A 318 -0.62 -5.16 -11.30
C GLY A 318 0.82 -5.43 -11.75
N ASN A 319 1.46 -4.45 -12.39
CA ASN A 319 2.69 -4.61 -13.15
C ASN A 319 3.98 -4.49 -12.32
N GLY A 320 3.85 -4.11 -11.04
CA GLY A 320 4.96 -3.97 -10.09
C GLY A 320 4.60 -4.47 -8.70
N ALA A 321 5.38 -4.04 -7.71
CA ALA A 321 5.13 -4.36 -6.31
C ALA A 321 3.83 -3.70 -5.83
N GLU A 322 2.79 -4.50 -5.56
CA GLU A 322 1.50 -3.99 -5.07
C GLU A 322 1.55 -3.53 -3.62
N PHE A 323 2.51 -4.02 -2.87
CA PHE A 323 2.72 -3.70 -1.46
C PHE A 323 4.21 -3.65 -1.16
N VAL A 324 4.53 -3.14 0.03
CA VAL A 324 5.87 -3.21 0.60
C VAL A 324 5.77 -3.38 2.11
N THR A 325 6.63 -4.20 2.69
CA THR A 325 6.90 -4.24 4.14
C THR A 325 8.40 -4.49 4.36
N VAL A 326 8.91 -4.26 5.57
CA VAL A 326 10.34 -4.30 5.89
C VAL A 326 10.57 -4.95 7.26
N ASP A 327 11.50 -5.89 7.32
CA ASP A 327 11.83 -6.59 8.58
C ASP A 327 12.90 -5.87 9.40
N MET A 328 13.16 -6.37 10.61
CA MET A 328 14.12 -5.76 11.55
C MET A 328 15.57 -5.77 11.05
N ASP A 329 15.91 -6.60 10.05
CA ASP A 329 17.23 -6.63 9.43
C ASP A 329 17.31 -5.69 8.21
N GLY A 330 16.21 -5.01 7.87
CA GLY A 330 16.10 -4.15 6.71
C GLY A 330 15.90 -4.91 5.39
N ASN A 331 15.49 -6.18 5.44
CA ASN A 331 15.04 -6.87 4.23
C ASN A 331 13.65 -6.37 3.87
N ILE A 332 13.44 -6.13 2.58
CA ILE A 332 12.19 -5.61 2.06
C ILE A 332 11.42 -6.75 1.40
N TYR A 333 10.11 -6.76 1.58
CA TYR A 333 9.22 -7.73 0.94
C TYR A 333 8.21 -6.98 0.08
N GLY A 334 7.94 -7.50 -1.11
CA GLY A 334 6.97 -6.96 -2.06
C GLY A 334 6.50 -8.07 -3.00
N GLY A 335 5.42 -7.88 -3.74
CA GLY A 335 4.91 -8.92 -4.63
C GLY A 335 4.10 -8.41 -5.80
N GLU A 336 4.03 -9.23 -6.85
CA GLU A 336 3.31 -8.89 -8.08
C GLU A 336 2.06 -9.77 -8.27
N PRO A 337 0.89 -9.17 -8.50
CA PRO A 337 -0.36 -9.89 -8.74
C PRO A 337 -0.46 -10.33 -10.21
N ILE A 338 0.33 -9.74 -11.11
CA ILE A 338 0.46 -10.15 -12.50
C ILE A 338 1.90 -10.63 -12.72
N PRO A 339 2.08 -11.83 -13.31
CA PRO A 339 3.40 -12.39 -13.52
C PRO A 339 4.24 -11.50 -14.45
N PRO A 340 5.56 -11.33 -14.18
CA PRO A 340 6.45 -10.67 -15.12
C PRO A 340 6.48 -11.42 -16.45
N PRO A 341 6.60 -10.72 -17.60
CA PRO A 341 6.63 -11.36 -18.93
C PRO A 341 7.69 -12.46 -19.09
N HIS A 342 8.75 -12.43 -18.29
CA HIS A 342 9.89 -13.33 -18.37
C HIS A 342 9.88 -14.47 -17.35
N ILE A 343 9.07 -14.37 -16.29
CA ILE A 343 9.06 -15.34 -15.17
C ILE A 343 7.78 -16.19 -15.18
N ASN A 344 6.72 -15.76 -15.87
CA ASN A 344 5.43 -16.46 -15.99
C ASN A 344 4.89 -17.03 -14.66
N ALA A 345 5.25 -16.40 -13.54
CA ALA A 345 4.84 -16.77 -12.19
C ALA A 345 4.69 -15.50 -11.35
N ARG A 346 3.66 -15.48 -10.51
CA ARG A 346 3.44 -14.48 -9.46
C ARG A 346 4.40 -14.78 -8.32
N THR A 347 4.95 -13.76 -7.67
CA THR A 347 5.99 -13.95 -6.66
C THR A 347 5.81 -13.03 -5.47
N LEU A 348 5.90 -13.59 -4.26
CA LEU A 348 6.28 -12.84 -3.06
C LEU A 348 7.81 -12.79 -3.03
N ARG A 349 8.35 -11.58 -3.19
CA ARG A 349 9.79 -11.33 -3.31
C ARG A 349 10.36 -10.82 -2.00
N LYS A 350 11.59 -11.27 -1.72
CA LYS A 350 12.46 -10.70 -0.70
C LYS A 350 13.60 -9.95 -1.39
N TYR A 351 13.90 -8.76 -0.89
CA TYR A 351 15.02 -7.92 -1.29
C TYR A 351 15.95 -7.75 -0.10
N VAL A 352 17.23 -8.06 -0.29
CA VAL A 352 18.26 -7.91 0.76
C VAL A 352 19.21 -6.79 0.39
N ARG A 353 19.66 -6.02 1.38
CA ARG A 353 20.64 -4.95 1.15
C ARG A 353 22.02 -5.56 0.89
N VAL A 354 22.66 -5.19 -0.21
CA VAL A 354 23.94 -5.77 -0.65
C VAL A 354 25.08 -4.76 -0.72
N ARG A 355 24.79 -3.47 -0.49
CA ARG A 355 25.81 -2.41 -0.41
C ARG A 355 25.48 -1.46 0.75
N PRO A 356 26.48 -1.08 1.57
CA PRO A 356 26.30 -0.10 2.64
C PRO A 356 26.04 1.31 2.08
#